data_AF-A0A821PF80-F1
#
_entry.id   AF-A0A821PF80-F1
#
_cell.length_a   1.000
_cell.length_b   1.000
_cell.length_c   1.000
_cell.angle_alpha   90.00
_cell.angle_beta   90.00
_cell.angle_gamma   90.00
#
_symmetry.space_group_name_H-M   'P 1'
#
loop_
_entity.id
_entity.type
_entity.pdbx_description
1 polymer ?
#
loop_
_entity_poly.entity_id
_entity_poly.type
_entity_poly.pdbx_seq_one_letter_code
_entity_poly.pdbx_strand_id
1 'polypeptide(L)'
;MSFVDVCQHRKVNALELYEKSFESRLLQATGEYYREEGNRCLTKHDCIQYMKKILLLIDDEEFRSRKFLNPTSYSKVYNECLQRLVCDHFDTLKSECNELIVKEDLD
;
A
#
# COMPACT_ATOMS: atom_id res chain seq x y z
N MET A 1 21.18 -17.72 -0.02
CA MET A 1 20.19 -18.52 -0.77
C MET A 1 18.84 -17.85 -0.61
N SER A 2 18.24 -17.37 -1.70
CA SER A 2 16.87 -16.83 -1.69
C SER A 2 15.84 -17.98 -1.63
N PHE A 3 14.63 -17.71 -1.12
CA PHE A 3 13.52 -18.69 -1.12
C PHE A 3 13.20 -19.20 -2.54
N VAL A 4 13.40 -18.36 -3.56
CA VAL A 4 13.21 -18.71 -4.98
C VAL A 4 14.26 -19.73 -5.45
N ASP A 5 15.51 -19.59 -5.01
CA ASP A 5 16.63 -20.44 -5.42
C ASP A 5 16.50 -21.87 -4.86
N VAL A 6 15.97 -22.00 -3.63
CA VAL A 6 15.76 -23.28 -2.96
C VAL A 6 14.70 -24.12 -3.70
N CYS A 7 13.71 -23.46 -4.32
CA CYS A 7 12.62 -24.16 -4.99
C CYS A 7 13.01 -24.75 -6.36
N GLN A 8 13.93 -24.12 -7.08
CA GLN A 8 14.38 -24.60 -8.40
C GLN A 8 15.00 -26.02 -8.33
N HIS A 9 15.49 -26.44 -7.16
CA HIS A 9 16.10 -27.75 -6.97
C HIS A 9 15.12 -28.91 -6.78
N ARG A 10 13.82 -28.66 -6.52
CA ARG A 10 12.86 -29.71 -6.12
C ARG A 10 11.72 -30.01 -7.11
N LYS A 11 11.66 -29.38 -8.29
CA LYS A 11 10.52 -29.47 -9.24
C LYS A 11 9.15 -29.18 -8.60
N VAL A 12 9.12 -28.49 -7.45
CA VAL A 12 7.92 -27.92 -6.85
C VAL A 12 7.72 -26.54 -7.48
N ASN A 13 6.48 -26.14 -7.73
CA ASN A 13 6.19 -24.84 -8.34
C ASN A 13 6.77 -23.74 -7.44
N ALA A 14 7.89 -23.15 -7.85
CA ALA A 14 8.72 -22.30 -7.00
C ALA A 14 7.97 -21.06 -6.49
N LEU A 15 6.99 -20.62 -7.26
CA LEU A 15 6.09 -19.53 -6.89
C LEU A 15 5.16 -19.95 -5.75
N GLU A 16 4.64 -21.17 -5.74
CA GLU A 16 3.68 -21.62 -4.72
C GLU A 16 4.28 -21.60 -3.31
N LEU A 17 5.55 -22.00 -3.14
CA LEU A 17 6.20 -21.94 -1.83
C LEU A 17 6.43 -20.49 -1.39
N TYR A 18 6.87 -19.63 -2.31
CA TYR A 18 7.06 -18.20 -2.06
C TYR A 18 5.74 -17.53 -1.66
N GLU A 19 4.68 -17.79 -2.41
CA GLU A 19 3.35 -17.22 -2.19
C GLU A 19 2.79 -17.62 -0.82
N LYS A 20 2.85 -18.93 -0.49
CA LYS A 20 2.31 -19.46 0.78
C LYS A 20 3.16 -19.13 1.99
N SER A 21 4.48 -19.14 1.86
CA SER A 21 5.38 -19.03 3.02
C SER A 21 5.72 -17.59 3.36
N PHE A 22 5.71 -16.71 2.37
CA PHE A 22 6.20 -15.34 2.50
C PHE A 22 5.18 -14.30 2.01
N GLU A 23 4.75 -14.36 0.74
CA GLU A 23 3.96 -13.29 0.13
C GLU A 23 2.64 -13.04 0.87
N SER A 24 1.92 -14.10 1.27
CA SER A 24 0.67 -13.96 2.00
C SER A 24 0.85 -13.21 3.33
N ARG A 25 1.92 -13.51 4.09
CA ARG A 25 2.21 -12.83 5.36
C ARG A 25 2.69 -11.40 5.12
N LEU A 26 3.48 -11.18 4.07
CA LEU A 26 3.92 -9.86 3.65
C LEU A 26 2.70 -8.98 3.35
N LEU A 27 1.78 -9.43 2.50
CA LEU A 27 0.58 -8.65 2.13
C LEU A 27 -0.28 -8.33 3.34
N GLN A 28 -0.48 -9.30 4.25
CA GLN A 28 -1.21 -9.05 5.49
C GLN A 28 -0.55 -7.96 6.34
N ALA A 29 0.76 -8.09 6.60
CA ALA A 29 1.49 -7.13 7.42
C ALA A 29 1.54 -5.73 6.76
N THR A 30 1.70 -5.67 5.43
CA THR A 30 1.62 -4.43 4.65
C THR A 30 0.25 -3.78 4.79
N GLY A 31 -0.82 -4.55 4.66
CA GLY A 31 -2.19 -4.05 4.82
C GLY A 31 -2.46 -3.52 6.22
N GLU A 32 -2.06 -4.25 7.26
CA GLU A 32 -2.20 -3.82 8.67
C GLU A 32 -1.43 -2.51 8.91
N TYR A 33 -0.17 -2.44 8.48
CA TYR A 33 0.67 -1.26 8.63
C TYR A 33 0.06 -0.02 7.95
N TYR A 34 -0.34 -0.12 6.67
CA TYR A 34 -0.84 1.04 5.94
C TYR A 34 -2.25 1.45 6.38
N ARG A 35 -3.05 0.52 6.92
CA ARG A 35 -4.31 0.87 7.56
C ARG A 35 -4.09 1.74 8.80
N GLU A 36 -3.13 1.35 9.65
CA GLU A 36 -2.78 2.15 10.83
C GLU A 36 -2.16 3.50 10.44
N GLU A 37 -1.30 3.51 9.42
CA GLU A 37 -0.67 4.73 8.91
C GLU A 37 -1.71 5.70 8.33
N GLY A 38 -2.68 5.21 7.55
CA GLY A 38 -3.78 5.99 6.99
C GLY A 38 -4.60 6.68 8.07
N ASN A 39 -5.06 5.90 9.06
CA ASN A 39 -5.78 6.44 10.23
C ASN A 39 -4.97 7.48 11.00
N ARG A 40 -3.66 7.23 11.19
CA ARG A 40 -2.76 8.16 11.87
C ARG A 40 -2.53 9.45 11.07
N CYS A 41 -2.56 9.39 9.75
CA CYS A 41 -2.36 10.57 8.91
C CYS A 41 -3.62 11.44 8.89
N LEU A 42 -4.81 10.84 8.77
CA LEU A 42 -6.09 11.56 8.79
C LEU A 42 -6.33 12.30 10.11
N THR A 43 -5.88 11.75 11.24
CA THR A 43 -6.01 12.42 12.54
C THR A 43 -5.06 13.61 12.74
N LYS A 44 -4.03 13.75 11.90
CA LYS A 44 -2.93 14.71 12.11
C LYS A 44 -2.82 15.81 11.05
N HIS A 45 -3.42 15.62 9.87
CA HIS A 45 -3.21 16.47 8.71
C HIS A 45 -4.54 16.82 8.04
N ASP A 46 -4.56 17.95 7.33
CA ASP A 46 -5.66 18.28 6.42
C ASP A 46 -5.68 17.34 5.19
N CYS A 47 -6.82 17.30 4.47
CA CYS A 47 -7.00 16.47 3.26
C CYS A 47 -5.85 16.58 2.25
N ILE A 48 -5.38 17.80 1.98
CA ILE A 48 -4.34 18.05 0.96
C ILE A 48 -2.99 17.47 1.41
N GLN A 49 -2.62 17.70 2.66
CA GLN A 49 -1.41 17.15 3.27
C GLN A 49 -1.47 15.62 3.34
N TYR A 50 -2.63 15.05 3.69
CA TYR A 50 -2.86 13.61 3.64
C TYR A 50 -2.62 13.06 2.24
N MET A 51 -3.26 13.64 1.21
CA MET A 51 -3.11 13.21 -0.19
C MET A 51 -1.65 13.24 -0.66
N LYS A 52 -0.90 14.31 -0.33
CA LYS A 52 0.53 14.39 -0.67
C LYS A 52 1.33 13.29 0.02
N LYS A 53 1.03 13.00 1.29
CA LYS A 53 1.75 11.98 2.06
C LYS A 53 1.48 10.57 1.55
N ILE A 54 0.23 10.22 1.21
CA ILE A 54 -0.07 8.87 0.71
C ILE A 54 0.58 8.58 -0.63
N LEU A 55 0.72 9.58 -1.51
CA LEU A 55 1.43 9.42 -2.79
C LEU A 55 2.89 9.04 -2.56
N LEU A 56 3.59 9.75 -1.66
CA LEU A 56 4.97 9.44 -1.29
C LEU A 56 5.10 8.02 -0.70
N LEU A 57 4.15 7.62 0.16
CA LEU A 57 4.16 6.29 0.77
C LEU A 57 3.98 5.17 -0.25
N ILE A 58 3.14 5.37 -1.26
CA ILE A 58 2.89 4.39 -2.32
C ILE A 58 4.12 4.28 -3.24
N ASP A 59 4.72 5.41 -3.63
CA ASP A 59 5.92 5.44 -4.47
C ASP A 59 7.11 4.75 -3.77
N ASP A 60 7.30 5.04 -2.47
CA ASP A 60 8.34 4.40 -1.66
C ASP A 60 8.11 2.89 -1.56
N GLU A 61 6.87 2.44 -1.40
CA GLU A 61 6.55 1.02 -1.32
C GLU A 61 6.72 0.29 -2.65
N GLU A 62 6.39 0.95 -3.76
CA GLU A 62 6.65 0.43 -5.09
C GLU A 62 8.16 0.25 -5.31
N PHE A 63 8.96 1.26 -4.96
CA PHE A 63 10.41 1.18 -5.03
C PHE A 63 10.98 0.06 -4.15
N ARG A 64 10.49 -0.04 -2.91
CA ARG A 64 10.88 -1.11 -1.98
C ARG A 64 10.51 -2.49 -2.52
N SER A 65 9.33 -2.63 -3.09
CA SER A 65 8.85 -3.87 -3.70
C SER A 65 9.77 -4.31 -4.83
N ARG A 66 10.13 -3.39 -5.73
CA ARG A 66 11.03 -3.67 -6.86
C ARG A 66 12.45 -4.04 -6.44
N LYS A 67 12.89 -3.56 -5.27
CA LYS A 67 14.22 -3.82 -4.73
C LYS A 67 14.34 -5.19 -4.04
N PHE A 68 13.27 -5.68 -3.42
CA PHE A 68 13.36 -6.81 -2.49
C PHE A 68 12.43 -7.99 -2.79
N LEU A 69 11.38 -7.81 -3.60
CA LEU A 69 10.34 -8.82 -3.79
C LEU A 69 10.43 -9.49 -5.16
N ASN A 70 9.70 -10.59 -5.32
CA ASN A 70 9.47 -11.16 -6.64
C ASN A 70 8.55 -10.24 -7.46
N PRO A 71 8.77 -10.08 -8.78
CA PRO A 71 7.89 -9.32 -9.66
C PRO A 71 6.40 -9.67 -9.60
N THR A 72 6.04 -10.91 -9.25
CA THR A 72 4.64 -11.32 -9.07
C THR A 72 3.95 -10.61 -7.90
N SER A 73 4.71 -10.06 -6.96
CA SER A 73 4.19 -9.37 -5.78
C SER A 73 3.98 -7.88 -5.99
N TYR A 74 4.58 -7.27 -7.02
CA TYR A 74 4.62 -5.80 -7.16
C TYR A 74 3.21 -5.21 -7.25
N SER A 75 2.37 -5.75 -8.13
CA SER A 75 0.99 -5.29 -8.27
C SER A 75 0.14 -5.61 -7.04
N LYS A 76 0.38 -6.75 -6.38
CA LYS A 76 -0.36 -7.15 -5.17
C LYS A 76 -0.09 -6.19 -4.02
N VAL A 77 1.18 -5.83 -3.78
CA VAL A 77 1.58 -4.88 -2.75
C VAL A 77 1.06 -3.47 -3.07
N TYR A 78 1.21 -3.02 -4.32
CA TYR A 78 0.69 -1.72 -4.76
C TYR A 78 -0.82 -1.60 -4.54
N ASN A 79 -1.58 -2.62 -4.92
CA ASN A 79 -3.03 -2.64 -4.74
C ASN A 79 -3.43 -2.67 -3.26
N GLU A 80 -2.72 -3.40 -2.41
CA GLU A 80 -2.99 -3.39 -0.96
C GLU A 80 -2.76 -1.98 -0.38
N CYS A 81 -1.69 -1.30 -0.78
CA CYS A 81 -1.42 0.07 -0.33
C CYS A 81 -2.50 1.06 -0.79
N LEU A 82 -2.89 0.99 -2.07
CA LEU A 82 -3.99 1.80 -2.61
C LEU A 82 -5.30 1.55 -1.87
N GLN A 83 -5.63 0.28 -1.61
CA GLN A 83 -6.85 -0.07 -0.91
C GLN A 83 -6.87 0.58 0.49
N ARG A 84 -5.79 0.44 1.26
CA ARG A 84 -5.73 0.94 2.65
C ARG A 84 -5.60 2.45 2.75
N LEU A 85 -4.85 3.10 1.87
CA LEU A 85 -4.57 4.53 1.95
C LEU A 85 -5.57 5.40 1.19
N VAL A 86 -6.22 4.85 0.16
CA VAL A 86 -7.12 5.61 -0.72
C VAL A 86 -8.54 5.11 -0.60
N CYS A 87 -8.78 3.84 -0.96
CA CYS A 87 -10.14 3.32 -1.09
C CYS A 87 -10.87 3.28 0.27
N ASP A 88 -10.20 2.81 1.32
CA ASP A 88 -10.76 2.72 2.68
C ASP A 88 -11.09 4.12 3.27
N HIS A 89 -10.52 5.19 2.71
CA HIS A 89 -10.68 6.57 3.18
C HIS A 89 -11.37 7.50 2.17
N PHE A 90 -11.87 6.95 1.05
CA PHE A 90 -12.36 7.72 -0.08
C PHE A 90 -13.51 8.67 0.28
N ASP A 91 -14.47 8.18 1.07
CA ASP A 91 -15.63 8.99 1.48
C ASP A 91 -15.24 10.18 2.36
N THR A 92 -14.28 9.99 3.27
CA THR A 92 -13.73 11.07 4.10
C THR A 92 -13.04 12.13 3.24
N LEU A 93 -12.15 11.69 2.33
CA LEU A 93 -11.44 12.60 1.42
C LEU A 93 -12.40 13.40 0.54
N LYS A 94 -13.44 12.73 0.02
CA LYS A 94 -14.47 13.37 -0.79
C LYS A 94 -15.24 14.43 0.00
N SER A 95 -15.61 14.14 1.24
CA SER A 95 -16.32 15.09 2.11
C SER A 95 -15.47 16.34 2.37
N GLU A 96 -14.19 16.16 2.75
CA GLU A 96 -13.29 17.28 3.04
C GLU A 96 -12.98 18.12 1.79
N CYS A 97 -12.85 17.51 0.61
CA CYS A 97 -12.68 18.25 -0.64
C CYS A 97 -13.87 19.18 -0.94
N ASN A 98 -15.11 18.72 -0.70
CA ASN A 98 -16.28 19.58 -0.91
C ASN A 98 -16.28 20.79 0.04
N GLU A 99 -15.84 20.60 1.29
CA GLU A 99 -15.71 21.70 2.26
C GLU A 99 -14.63 22.71 1.88
N LEU A 100 -13.52 22.26 1.30
CA LEU A 100 -12.45 23.14 0.82
C LEU A 100 -12.91 24.03 -0.33
N ILE A 101 -13.64 23.47 -1.30
CA ILE A 101 -14.18 24.23 -2.45
C ILE A 101 -15.16 25.30 -1.97
N VAL A 102 -16.08 24.95 -1.05
CA VAL A 102 -17.05 25.90 -0.49
C VAL A 102 -16.38 27.03 0.27
N LYS A 103 -15.24 26.79 0.92
CA LYS A 103 -14.47 27.82 1.62
C LYS A 103 -13.77 28.78 0.64
N GLU A 104 -13.20 28.27 -0.45
CA GLU A 104 -12.55 29.11 -1.46
C GLU A 104 -13.55 30.03 -2.20
N ASP A 105 -14.80 29.62 -2.36
CA ASP A 105 -15.86 30.45 -2.98
C ASP A 105 -16.38 31.58 -2.06
N LEU A 106 -16.00 31.60 -0.78
CA LEU A 106 -16.45 32.59 0.21
C LEU A 106 -15.41 33.68 0.52
N ASP A 107 -14.18 33.56 -0.02
CA ASP A 107 -13.09 34.55 0.06
C ASP A 107 -12.96 35.36 -1.26
#